data_AF-A0A318NTV1-F1
#
_entry.id   AF-A0A318NTV1-F1
#
_cell.length_a   1.000
_cell.length_b   1.000
_cell.length_c   1.000
_cell.angle_alpha   90.00
_cell.angle_beta   90.00
_cell.angle_gamma   90.00
#
_symmetry.space_group_name_H-M   'P 1'
#
loop_
_entity.id
_entity.type
_entity.pdbx_description
1 polymer ?
#
loop_
_entity_poly.entity_id
_entity_poly.type
_entity_poly.pdbx_seq_one_letter_code
_entity_poly.pdbx_strand_id
1 'polypeptide(L)' 'MGSFRIGAKQIFFLTENERFPAPDHNSAIMLAIREDEESQGWLYTYNNRRWQLVSETPYPTENLALEAALAFEIGVCYKK' A
#
# COMPACT_ATOMS: atom_id res chain seq x y z
N MET A 1 -14.31 -0.09 0.78
CA MET A 1 -13.07 0.70 0.87
C MET A 1 -12.96 1.47 2.18
N GLY A 2 -12.17 0.96 3.12
CA GLY A 2 -11.66 1.72 4.26
C GLY A 2 -10.34 2.38 3.89
N SER A 3 -10.09 3.59 4.38
CA SER A 3 -8.81 4.27 4.17
C SER A 3 -8.35 4.94 5.46
N PHE A 4 -7.05 4.90 5.71
CA PHE A 4 -6.43 5.43 6.90
C PHE A 4 -5.34 6.43 6.51
N ARG A 5 -5.37 7.62 7.11
CA ARG A 5 -4.38 8.66 6.86
C ARG A 5 -3.50 8.86 8.08
N ILE A 6 -2.19 8.81 7.90
CA ILE A 6 -1.21 9.08 8.94
C ILE A 6 -0.14 10.05 8.43
N GLY A 7 -0.16 11.26 8.97
CA GLY A 7 0.67 12.36 8.46
C GLY A 7 0.40 12.62 6.98
N ALA A 8 1.44 12.51 6.15
CA ALA A 8 1.38 12.67 4.69
C ALA A 8 1.17 11.35 3.92
N LYS A 9 0.99 10.22 4.64
CA LYS A 9 0.75 8.90 4.08
C LYS A 9 -0.74 8.58 4.10
N GLN A 10 -1.26 8.10 2.97
CA GLN A 10 -2.61 7.60 2.81
C GLN A 10 -2.53 6.11 2.52
N ILE A 11 -3.15 5.29 3.38
CA ILE A 11 -3.17 3.83 3.27
C ILE A 11 -4.59 3.40 2.95
N PHE A 12 -4.75 2.59 1.90
CA PHE A 12 -6.03 2.03 1.47
C PHE A 12 -6.06 0.55 1.73
N PHE A 13 -7.17 0.05 2.26
CA PHE A 13 -7.41 -1.38 2.44
C PHE A 13 -8.36 -1.84 1.33
N LEU A 14 -7.87 -2.79 0.53
CA LEU A 14 -8.56 -3.36 -0.61
C LEU A 14 -8.72 -4.87 -0.39
N THR A 15 -9.87 -5.39 -0.76
CA THR A 15 -10.06 -6.83 -1.00
C THR A 15 -9.61 -7.20 -2.41
N GLU A 16 -9.49 -8.50 -2.70
CA GLU A 16 -9.11 -9.00 -4.03
C GLU A 16 -9.93 -8.39 -5.19
N ASN A 17 -11.22 -8.13 -4.95
CA ASN A 17 -12.12 -7.65 -5.99
C ASN A 17 -12.23 -6.12 -6.06
N GLU A 18 -11.59 -5.39 -5.14
CA GLU A 18 -11.65 -3.93 -5.12
C GLU A 18 -10.65 -3.31 -6.09
N ARG A 19 -11.14 -2.32 -6.85
CA ARG A 19 -10.29 -1.51 -7.72
C ARG A 19 -9.41 -0.60 -6.89
N PHE A 20 -8.19 -0.37 -7.38
CA PHE A 20 -7.31 0.62 -6.81
C PHE A 20 -7.97 2.01 -6.81
N PRO A 21 -7.83 2.77 -5.70
CA PRO A 21 -8.43 4.07 -5.58
C PRO A 21 -7.75 5.07 -6.52
N ALA A 22 -8.49 6.10 -6.89
CA ALA A 22 -7.96 7.22 -7.63
C ALA A 22 -6.90 7.94 -6.78
N PRO A 23 -5.82 8.45 -7.40
CA PRO A 23 -4.82 9.21 -6.69
C PRO A 23 -5.42 10.47 -6.07
N ASP A 24 -5.25 10.63 -4.77
CA ASP A 24 -5.59 11.86 -4.06
C ASP A 24 -4.43 12.86 -4.19
N HIS A 25 -4.72 14.05 -4.73
CA HIS A 25 -3.71 15.08 -4.99
C HIS A 25 -3.07 15.66 -3.72
N ASN A 26 -3.67 15.46 -2.54
CA ASN A 26 -3.18 16.03 -1.28
C ASN A 26 -2.27 15.08 -0.49
N SER A 27 -2.10 13.84 -0.92
CA SER A 27 -1.27 12.85 -0.19
C SER A 27 0.10 12.72 -0.84
N ALA A 28 1.16 12.93 -0.06
CA ALA A 28 2.54 12.83 -0.57
C ALA A 28 2.92 11.37 -0.87
N ILE A 29 2.37 10.42 -0.10
CA ILE A 29 2.61 8.98 -0.26
C ILE A 29 1.27 8.27 -0.20
N MET A 30 0.93 7.52 -1.25
CA MET A 30 -0.26 6.67 -1.26
C MET A 30 0.17 5.20 -1.30
N LEU A 31 -0.42 4.42 -0.42
CA LEU A 31 -0.16 3.00 -0.23
C LEU A 31 -1.49 2.25 -0.27
N ALA A 32 -1.48 1.05 -0.83
CA ALA A 32 -2.64 0.17 -0.82
C ALA A 32 -2.23 -1.20 -0.34
N ILE A 33 -2.96 -1.73 0.63
CA ILE A 33 -2.84 -3.08 1.13
C ILE A 33 -4.00 -3.85 0.52
N ARG A 34 -3.68 -4.89 -0.25
CA ARG A 34 -4.68 -5.78 -0.83
C ARG A 34 -4.65 -7.11 -0.11
N GLU A 35 -5.72 -7.42 0.59
CA GLU A 35 -5.91 -8.73 1.21
C GLU A 35 -6.38 -9.73 0.15
N ASP A 36 -5.72 -10.90 0.13
CA ASP A 36 -6.04 -12.04 -0.71
C ASP A 36 -6.93 -13.06 0.01
N GLU A 37 -7.47 -14.06 -0.69
CA GLU A 37 -8.34 -15.09 -0.10
C GLU A 37 -7.67 -15.89 1.03
N GLU A 38 -6.33 -15.95 1.04
CA GLU A 38 -5.52 -16.58 2.10
C GLU A 38 -5.24 -15.65 3.31
N SER A 39 -5.93 -14.51 3.42
CA SER A 39 -5.69 -13.47 4.44
C SER A 39 -4.26 -12.89 4.40
N GLN A 40 -3.62 -12.96 3.24
CA GLN A 40 -2.29 -12.41 2.99
C GLN A 40 -2.39 -10.99 2.47
N GLY A 41 -1.50 -10.10 2.93
CA GLY A 41 -1.49 -8.70 2.56
C GLY A 41 -0.47 -8.38 1.48
N TRP A 42 -0.91 -7.86 0.33
CA TRP A 42 -0.05 -7.35 -0.73
C TRP A 42 0.09 -5.83 -0.63
N LEU A 43 1.32 -5.33 -0.53
CA LEU A 43 1.58 -3.89 -0.41
C LEU A 43 1.91 -3.26 -1.76
N TYR A 44 1.17 -2.21 -2.11
CA TYR A 44 1.35 -1.40 -3.30
C TYR A 44 1.63 0.05 -2.91
N THR A 45 2.45 0.72 -3.71
CA THR A 45 2.70 2.17 -3.62
C THR A 45 2.27 2.84 -4.91
N TYR A 46 1.67 4.02 -4.79
CA TYR A 46 1.38 4.85 -5.96
C TYR A 46 2.59 5.72 -6.27
N ASN A 47 3.30 5.40 -7.35
CA ASN A 47 4.37 6.24 -7.86
C ASN A 47 4.31 6.35 -9.38
N ASN A 48 4.75 7.47 -9.96
CA ASN A 48 4.76 7.73 -11.40
C ASN A 48 3.40 7.45 -12.07
N ARG A 49 2.32 7.87 -11.41
CA ARG A 49 0.93 7.69 -11.85
C ARG A 49 0.46 6.24 -11.97
N ARG A 50 1.16 5.29 -11.33
CA ARG A 50 0.84 3.86 -11.37
C ARG A 50 0.95 3.25 -9.97
N TRP A 51 0.12 2.26 -9.71
CA TRP A 51 0.28 1.40 -8.54
C TRP A 51 1.37 0.38 -8.84
N GLN A 52 2.44 0.41 -8.05
CA GLN A 52 3.58 -0.48 -8.16
C GLN A 52 3.62 -1.37 -6.92
N LEU A 53 3.97 -2.63 -7.12
CA LEU A 53 4.14 -3.57 -6.02
C LEU A 53 5.40 -3.19 -5.23
N VAL A 54 5.29 -3.11 -3.91
CA VAL A 54 6.42 -2.80 -3.02
C VAL A 54 7.22 -4.05 -2.68
N SER A 55 6.54 -5.20 -2.58
CA SER A 55 7.12 -6.49 -2.21
C SER A 55 6.59 -7.57 -3.14
N GLU A 56 7.49 -8.32 -3.78
CA GLU A 56 7.14 -9.48 -4.61
C GLU A 56 6.60 -10.65 -3.79
N THR A 57 6.85 -10.65 -2.48
CA THR A 57 6.29 -11.62 -1.53
C THR A 57 5.14 -11.01 -0.75
N PRO A 58 4.01 -11.70 -0.62
CA PRO A 58 2.90 -11.25 0.21
C PRO A 58 3.28 -11.29 1.69
N TYR A 59 2.68 -10.40 2.48
CA TYR A 59 2.82 -10.43 3.93
C TYR A 59 1.87 -11.49 4.53
N PRO A 60 2.32 -12.29 5.51
CA PRO A 60 1.51 -13.34 6.12
C PRO A 60 0.23 -12.86 6.81
N THR A 61 0.20 -11.59 7.23
CA THR A 61 -0.94 -10.98 7.92
C THR A 61 -1.10 -9.52 7.50
N GLU A 62 -2.33 -9.01 7.58
CA GLU A 62 -2.63 -7.59 7.34
C GLU A 62 -1.81 -6.67 8.25
N ASN A 63 -1.60 -7.04 9.53
CA ASN A 63 -0.83 -6.24 10.47
C ASN A 63 0.64 -6.07 10.03
N LEU A 64 1.26 -7.12 9.48
CA LEU A 64 2.62 -7.02 8.93
C LEU A 64 2.68 -6.14 7.67
N ALA A 65 1.65 -6.24 6.81
CA ALA A 65 1.54 -5.35 5.65
C ALA A 65 1.38 -3.88 6.08
N LEU A 66 0.61 -3.63 7.15
CA LEU A 66 0.42 -2.31 7.74
C LEU A 66 1.71 -1.77 8.36
N GLU A 67 2.43 -2.59 9.14
CA GLU A 67 3.74 -2.19 9.68
C GLU A 67 4.74 -1.84 8.56
N ALA A 68 4.76 -2.62 7.48
CA ALA A 68 5.57 -2.33 6.31
C ALA A 68 5.12 -1.02 5.61
N ALA A 69 3.82 -0.77 5.49
CA ALA A 69 3.29 0.48 4.95
C ALA A 69 3.65 1.70 5.83
N LEU A 70 3.63 1.53 7.16
CA LEU A 70 4.01 2.56 8.11
C LEU A 70 5.51 2.85 8.05
N ALA A 71 6.34 1.81 7.92
CA ALA A 71 7.78 1.91 7.73
C ALA A 71 8.19 2.37 6.31
N PHE A 72 7.27 2.38 5.35
CA PHE A 72 7.57 2.72 3.96
C PHE A 72 8.04 4.17 3.83
N GLU A 73 9.27 4.38 3.40
CA GLU A 73 9.85 5.68 3.06
C GLU A 73 10.33 5.67 1.61
N ILE A 74 9.94 6.69 0.84
CA ILE A 74 10.28 6.82 -0.60
C ILE A 74 11.81 6.81 -0.83
N GLY A 75 12.59 7.25 0.16
CA GLY A 75 14.06 7.32 0.08
C GLY A 75 14.79 5.98 0.18
N VAL A 76 14.14 4.89 0.60
CA VAL A 76 14.81 3.61 0.95
C VAL A 76 14.62 2.53 -0.11
N CYS A 77 13.51 2.51 -0.85
CA CYS A 77 13.17 1.40 -1.76
C CYS A 77 13.66 1.55 -3.21
N TYR A 78 14.34 2.65 -3.58
CA TYR A 78 15.05 2.75 -4.87
C TYR A 78 16.52 2.34 -4.73
N LYS A 79 16.80 1.15 -4.19
CA LYS A 79 18.11 0.54 -4.43
C LYS A 79 18.08 -0.12 -5.81
N LYS A 80 18.76 0.56 -6.74
CA LYS A 80 19.17 0.10 -8.07
C LYS A 80 19.75 -1.31 -8.07
#